data_AF-A0A662AUE4-F1
#
_entry.id   AF-A0A662AUE4-F1
#
_cell.length_a   1.000
_cell.length_b   1.000
_cell.length_c   1.000
_cell.angle_alpha   90.00
_cell.angle_beta   90.00
_cell.angle_gamma   90.00
#
_symmetry.space_group_name_H-M   'P 1'
#
loop_
_entity.id
_entity.type
_entity.pdbx_description
1 polymer ?
#
loop_
_entity_poly.entity_id
_entity_poly.type
_entity_poly.pdbx_seq_one_letter_code
_entity_poly.pdbx_strand_id
1 'polypeptide(L)'
;MAKRKRKISEIKNALLSNTSFINNTDEPKEVAIPVAKNAVELDKKTLAKLKLLANYYGKEYTDLINEALGHYLRIKKLDIDEALNNIVVGDDEE
;
A
#
# COMPACT_ATOMS: atom_id res chain seq x y z
N MET A 1 18.74 -52.47 27.25
CA MET A 1 18.84 -51.01 27.36
C MET A 1 18.06 -50.37 26.21
N ALA A 2 16.79 -50.02 26.41
CA ALA A 2 15.95 -49.48 25.35
C ALA A 2 16.43 -48.07 24.95
N LYS A 3 16.77 -47.86 23.68
CA LYS A 3 17.16 -46.55 23.13
C LYS A 3 15.98 -45.58 23.29
N ARG A 4 16.06 -44.64 24.24
CA ARG A 4 15.05 -43.60 24.45
C ARG A 4 14.99 -42.72 23.19
N LYS A 5 13.83 -42.67 22.54
CA LYS A 5 13.56 -41.75 21.43
C LYS A 5 13.52 -40.33 21.99
N ARG A 6 14.49 -39.48 21.63
CA ARG A 6 14.54 -38.07 22.04
C ARG A 6 13.34 -37.32 21.46
N LYS A 7 12.70 -36.47 22.25
CA LYS A 7 11.56 -35.67 21.79
C LYS A 7 12.03 -34.55 20.87
N ILE A 8 11.22 -34.19 19.88
CA ILE A 8 11.53 -33.12 18.90
C ILE A 8 11.89 -31.80 19.60
N SER A 9 11.27 -31.51 20.75
CA SER A 9 11.59 -30.35 21.58
C SER A 9 13.03 -30.34 22.11
N GLU A 10 13.59 -31.50 22.46
CA GLU A 10 14.97 -31.64 22.94
C GLU A 10 15.96 -31.42 21.80
N ILE A 11 15.62 -31.87 20.60
CA ILE A 11 16.41 -31.63 19.38
C ILE A 11 16.40 -30.14 19.02
N LYS A 12 15.22 -29.50 19.08
CA LYS A 12 15.07 -28.06 18.81
C LYS A 12 15.92 -27.22 19.78
N ASN A 13 15.90 -27.55 21.06
CA ASN A 13 16.69 -26.83 22.06
C ASN A 13 18.20 -27.04 21.88
N ALA A 14 18.64 -28.24 21.49
CA ALA A 14 20.05 -28.50 21.19
C ALA A 14 20.55 -27.79 19.92
N LEU A 15 19.67 -27.63 18.92
CA LEU A 15 19.97 -26.86 17.70
C LEU A 15 20.08 -25.36 18.00
N LEU A 16 19.20 -24.82 18.84
CA LEU A 16 19.19 -23.42 19.25
C LEU A 16 20.33 -23.09 20.25
N SER A 17 20.78 -24.06 21.06
CA SER A 17 21.85 -23.83 22.04
C SER A 17 23.24 -23.72 21.42
N ASN A 18 23.47 -24.35 20.27
CA ASN A 18 24.75 -24.33 19.56
C ASN A 18 24.92 -23.12 18.62
N THR A 19 23.88 -22.31 18.44
CA THR A 19 23.94 -21.10 17.61
C THR A 19 24.10 -19.86 18.49
N SER A 20 25.19 -19.78 19.25
CA SER A 20 25.57 -18.58 20.01
C SER A 20 25.89 -17.37 19.09
N PHE A 21 25.94 -17.58 17.77
CA PHE A 21 26.20 -16.55 16.76
C PHE A 21 24.94 -15.91 16.15
N ILE A 22 23.73 -16.37 16.50
CA ILE A 22 22.46 -15.76 16.04
C ILE A 22 21.80 -15.00 17.21
N ASN A 23 22.60 -14.31 18.01
CA ASN A 23 22.13 -13.33 18.99
C ASN A 23 22.54 -11.91 18.55
N ASN A 24 22.60 -11.65 17.24
CA ASN A 24 22.45 -10.29 16.75
C ASN A 24 21.00 -9.90 16.97
N THR A 25 20.75 -9.34 18.15
CA THR A 25 19.59 -8.52 18.49
C THR A 25 19.71 -7.19 17.76
N ASP A 26 19.82 -7.25 16.43
CA ASP A 26 19.28 -6.21 15.59
C ASP A 26 17.87 -6.69 15.25
N GLU A 27 16.93 -6.45 16.17
CA GLU A 27 15.53 -6.38 15.76
C GLU A 27 15.50 -5.51 14.50
N PRO A 28 14.91 -5.96 13.38
CA PRO A 28 14.78 -5.11 12.23
C PRO A 28 14.03 -3.87 12.71
N LYS A 29 14.76 -2.74 12.88
CA LYS A 29 14.15 -1.46 13.21
C LYS A 29 13.03 -1.31 12.21
N GLU A 30 11.80 -1.33 12.71
CA GLU A 30 10.63 -0.99 11.92
C GLU A 30 10.93 0.39 11.34
N VAL A 31 11.35 0.42 10.08
CA VAL A 31 11.47 1.67 9.35
C VAL A 31 10.04 2.13 9.26
N ALA A 32 9.66 3.07 10.14
CA ALA A 32 8.36 3.67 10.14
C ALA A 32 8.15 4.24 8.73
N ILE A 33 7.44 3.49 7.89
CA ILE A 33 7.07 3.95 6.57
C ILE A 33 6.26 5.21 6.86
N PRO A 34 6.69 6.40 6.39
CA PRO A 34 5.95 7.61 6.65
C PRO A 34 4.55 7.37 6.09
N VAL A 35 3.57 7.23 6.98
CA VAL A 35 2.17 7.11 6.60
C VAL A 35 1.89 8.40 5.85
N ALA A 36 1.72 8.29 4.53
CA ALA A 36 1.45 9.43 3.69
C ALA A 36 0.28 10.20 4.33
N LYS A 37 0.44 11.50 4.58
CA LYS A 37 -0.55 12.35 5.26
C LYS A 37 -1.96 12.23 4.66
N ASN A 38 -2.05 11.82 3.39
CA ASN A 38 -3.27 11.65 2.62
C ASN A 38 -3.46 10.19 2.16
N ALA A 39 -3.11 9.21 2.99
CA ALA A 39 -3.38 7.81 2.68
C ALA A 39 -4.89 7.58 2.60
N VAL A 40 -5.37 7.10 1.45
CA VAL A 40 -6.77 6.73 1.24
C VAL A 40 -6.87 5.22 1.34
N GLU A 41 -7.71 4.74 2.24
CA GLU A 41 -8.01 3.31 2.31
C GLU A 41 -8.84 2.89 1.10
N LEU A 42 -8.31 1.95 0.33
CA LEU A 42 -9.02 1.28 -0.74
C LEU A 42 -9.58 -0.04 -0.25
N ASP A 43 -10.82 -0.33 -0.64
CA ASP A 43 -11.41 -1.63 -0.37
C ASP A 43 -10.62 -2.75 -1.09
N LYS A 44 -10.54 -3.92 -0.45
CA LYS A 44 -9.76 -5.06 -0.94
C LYS A 44 -10.25 -5.61 -2.29
N LYS A 45 -11.56 -5.59 -2.55
CA LYS A 45 -12.17 -6.06 -3.80
C LYS A 45 -11.84 -5.11 -4.96
N THR A 46 -11.92 -3.80 -4.73
CA THR A 46 -11.57 -2.77 -5.72
C THR A 46 -10.09 -2.81 -6.04
N LEU A 47 -9.22 -2.95 -5.03
CA LEU A 47 -7.78 -3.14 -5.26
C LEU A 47 -7.50 -4.41 -6.08
N ALA A 48 -8.18 -5.52 -5.81
CA ALA A 48 -8.01 -6.76 -6.57
C ALA A 48 -8.42 -6.60 -8.04
N LYS A 49 -9.54 -5.89 -8.31
CA LYS A 49 -9.98 -5.57 -9.67
C LYS A 49 -8.97 -4.69 -10.41
N LEU A 50 -8.43 -3.67 -9.75
CA LEU A 50 -7.41 -2.79 -10.32
C LEU A 50 -6.14 -3.54 -10.67
N LYS A 51 -5.67 -4.44 -9.81
CA LYS A 51 -4.50 -5.30 -10.09
C LYS A 51 -4.74 -6.22 -11.29
N LEU A 52 -5.92 -6.84 -11.37
CA LEU A 52 -6.28 -7.67 -12.52
C LEU A 52 -6.27 -6.86 -13.82
N LEU A 53 -6.84 -5.67 -13.78
CA LEU A 53 -6.90 -4.78 -14.94
C LEU A 53 -5.52 -4.27 -15.36
N ALA A 54 -4.67 -3.90 -14.40
CA ALA A 54 -3.30 -3.47 -14.66
C ALA A 54 -2.47 -4.58 -15.31
N ASN A 55 -2.58 -5.82 -14.81
CA ASN A 55 -1.95 -6.99 -15.40
C ASN A 55 -2.39 -7.23 -16.85
N TYR A 56 -3.69 -7.06 -17.14
CA TYR A 56 -4.21 -7.19 -18.51
C TYR A 56 -3.59 -6.15 -19.46
N TYR A 57 -3.35 -4.92 -18.99
CA TYR A 57 -2.70 -3.87 -19.77
C TYR A 57 -1.16 -3.92 -19.75
N GLY A 58 -0.55 -4.85 -18.99
CA GLY A 58 0.90 -4.92 -18.82
C GLY A 58 1.51 -3.71 -18.11
N LYS A 59 0.75 -3.05 -17.24
CA LYS A 59 1.17 -1.88 -16.45
C LYS A 59 1.21 -2.19 -14.96
N GLU A 60 1.96 -1.41 -14.21
CA GLU A 60 1.84 -1.41 -12.75
C GLU A 60 0.48 -0.85 -12.31
N TYR A 61 -0.10 -1.44 -11.27
CA TYR A 61 -1.43 -1.03 -10.80
C TYR A 61 -1.43 0.40 -10.24
N THR A 62 -0.29 0.89 -9.78
CA THR A 62 -0.11 2.28 -9.34
C THR A 62 -0.23 3.26 -10.50
N ASP A 63 0.30 2.92 -11.67
CA ASP A 63 0.24 3.78 -12.85
C ASP A 63 -1.20 3.90 -13.35
N LEU A 64 -1.93 2.78 -13.33
CA LEU A 64 -3.35 2.77 -13.67
C LEU A 64 -4.19 3.64 -12.72
N ILE A 65 -3.87 3.61 -11.42
CA ILE A 65 -4.53 4.48 -10.42
C ILE A 65 -4.21 5.96 -10.70
N ASN A 66 -2.95 6.27 -10.99
CA ASN A 66 -2.53 7.65 -11.30
C ASN A 66 -3.20 8.18 -12.58
N GLU A 67 -3.29 7.37 -13.62
CA GLU A 67 -4.01 7.70 -14.86
C GLU A 67 -5.49 7.99 -14.57
N ALA A 68 -6.17 7.11 -13.81
CA ALA A 68 -7.56 7.29 -13.44
C ALA A 68 -7.81 8.57 -12.64
N LEU A 69 -6.93 8.88 -11.66
CA LEU A 69 -7.00 10.11 -10.87
C LEU A 69 -6.77 11.35 -11.75
N GLY A 70 -5.80 11.30 -12.66
CA GLY A 70 -5.55 12.38 -13.62
C GLY A 70 -6.77 12.66 -14.50
N HIS A 71 -7.42 11.62 -15.01
CA HIS A 71 -8.66 11.75 -15.76
C HIS A 71 -9.79 12.37 -14.94
N TYR A 72 -9.97 11.92 -13.70
CA TYR A 72 -10.98 12.46 -12.79
C TYR A 72 -10.75 13.96 -12.51
N LEU A 73 -9.52 14.34 -12.17
CA LEU A 73 -9.16 15.74 -11.92
C LEU A 73 -9.38 16.62 -13.16
N ARG A 74 -9.09 16.10 -14.35
CA ARG A 74 -9.37 16.82 -15.60
C ARG A 74 -10.86 17.09 -15.78
N ILE A 75 -11.71 16.11 -15.52
CA ILE A 75 -13.17 16.28 -15.60
C ILE A 75 -13.62 17.30 -14.55
N LYS A 76 -13.14 17.20 -13.31
CA LYS A 76 -13.49 18.16 -12.26
C LYS A 76 -13.03 19.58 -12.54
N LYS A 77 -11.89 19.75 -13.19
CA LYS A 77 -11.47 21.06 -13.67
C LYS A 77 -12.49 21.63 -14.68
N LEU A 78 -12.93 20.83 -15.65
CA LEU A 78 -13.93 21.27 -16.62
C LEU A 78 -15.25 21.66 -15.97
N ASP A 79 -15.74 20.85 -15.01
CA ASP A 79 -16.95 21.17 -14.23
C ASP A 79 -16.82 22.53 -13.52
N ILE A 80 -15.63 22.82 -12.96
CA ILE A 80 -15.33 24.08 -12.27
C ILE A 80 -15.27 25.24 -13.27
N ASP A 81 -14.57 25.07 -14.39
CA ASP A 81 -14.43 26.11 -15.41
C ASP A 81 -15.80 26.46 -16.01
N GLU A 82 -16.67 25.47 -16.24
CA GLU A 82 -18.05 25.68 -16.67
C GLU A 82 -18.88 26.39 -15.60
N ALA A 83 -18.75 25.98 -14.33
CA ALA A 83 -19.42 26.67 -13.23
C ALA A 83 -18.97 28.13 -13.14
N LEU A 84 -17.67 28.43 -13.24
CA LEU A 84 -17.13 29.79 -13.23
C LEU A 84 -17.65 30.64 -14.39
N ASN A 85 -17.73 30.08 -15.61
CA ASN A 85 -18.30 30.79 -16.76
C ASN A 85 -19.80 31.08 -16.62
N ASN A 86 -20.52 30.22 -15.88
CA ASN A 86 -21.95 30.38 -15.61
C ASN A 86 -22.24 31.27 -14.39
N ILE A 87 -21.22 31.62 -13.60
CA ILE A 87 -21.35 32.66 -12.59
C ILE A 87 -21.44 34.00 -13.35
N VAL A 88 -22.66 34.46 -13.55
CA VAL A 88 -22.92 35.86 -13.88
C VAL A 88 -22.66 36.65 -12.60
N VAL A 89 -21.42 37.11 -12.45
CA VAL A 89 -21.10 38.15 -11.47
C VAL A 89 -21.87 39.38 -11.96
N GLY A 90 -22.86 39.83 -11.19
CA GLY A 90 -23.40 41.17 -11.40
C GLY A 90 -22.25 42.13 -11.18
N ASP A 91 -21.98 42.99 -12.15
CA ASP A 91 -20.98 44.03 -12.02
C ASP A 91 -21.27 44.82 -10.73
N ASP A 92 -20.44 44.64 -9.71
CA ASP A 92 -20.28 45.64 -8.66
C ASP A 92 -19.48 46.80 -9.29
N GLU A 93 -20.04 47.43 -10.33
CA GLU A 93 -19.59 48.73 -10.82
C GLU A 93 -20.31 49.81 -10.01
N GLU A 94 -19.46 50.59 -9.33
CA GLU A 94 -19.65 51.81 -8.51
C GLU A 94 -20.95 52.62 -8.66
#